data_AF-A0A497NGU0-F1
#
_entry.id   AF-A0A497NGU0-F1
#
_cell.length_a   1.000
_cell.length_b   1.000
_cell.length_c   1.000
_cell.angle_alpha   90.00
_cell.angle_beta   90.00
_cell.angle_gamma   90.00
#
_symmetry.space_group_name_H-M   'P 1'
#
loop_
_entity.id
_entity.type
_entity.pdbx_description
1 polymer ?
#
loop_
_entity_poly.entity_id
_entity_poly.type
_entity_poly.pdbx_seq_one_letter_code
_entity_poly.pdbx_strand_id
1 'polypeptide(L)'
;MIKIKNREKLITNGETELNQKARKLSLDSLESALNAVDPKRIIKSRISLQNSVLKVNGYSFDLKGFKHVYVVGGGKASGSMAEALEQILSEHIADGFINIPRGTKHKTKVIKLHETSHPIPDETGVEGTRRILEIAEKAGENDLVICLISGGGSSLMPLPRGDISIVDKKKITEALLKCGATINEINTVRKHISDFKGGWLAKKAYPATVLNLILSDVIGDPLDFIASGPTVPDSTTFHEAVKILKKYELWNTVPESIRKVLSDGEKGLIPETPKADDQVFKKVFTVVVGNNRFASLAACESLRSNGLNTLLLTSTLEGEARHVGTVLASIAHEISISQNPVSKPAGIVAGGETTVTVKGKGLGGRNQEIALSAALKLEGMNGVVLASLSTDGVDGPTDAAGAIVDGKTLERAADKGLNPEEFLAENNSYNFFSELGDLIFTGPTGTNVNDVSVIIVL
;
A
#
# COMPACT_ATOMS: atom_id res chain seq x y z
N MET A 1 16.60 -6.73 7.86
CA MET A 1 16.73 -5.94 6.63
C MET A 1 16.25 -6.79 5.50
N ILE A 2 15.34 -6.26 4.69
CA ILE A 2 14.88 -6.90 3.48
C ILE A 2 16.05 -6.91 2.49
N LYS A 3 16.26 -8.03 1.81
CA LYS A 3 17.31 -8.22 0.81
C LYS A 3 16.73 -8.89 -0.43
N ILE A 4 17.27 -8.56 -1.58
CA ILE A 4 17.01 -9.26 -2.84
C ILE A 4 17.82 -10.57 -2.79
N LYS A 5 17.12 -11.71 -2.81
CA LYS A 5 17.68 -13.04 -2.54
C LYS A 5 18.65 -13.51 -3.62
N ASN A 6 18.34 -13.21 -4.87
CA ASN A 6 19.14 -13.60 -6.04
C ASN A 6 20.05 -12.47 -6.55
N ARG A 7 20.40 -11.51 -5.68
CA ARG A 7 21.14 -10.31 -6.00
C ARG A 7 22.43 -10.56 -6.80
N GLU A 8 23.28 -11.47 -6.34
CA GLU A 8 24.57 -11.74 -7.01
C GLU A 8 24.35 -12.20 -8.46
N LYS A 9 23.40 -13.12 -8.68
CA LYS A 9 23.02 -13.58 -10.02
C LYS A 9 22.56 -12.42 -10.89
N LEU A 10 21.70 -11.54 -10.36
CA LEU A 10 21.20 -10.37 -11.10
C LEU A 10 22.32 -9.42 -11.51
N ILE A 11 23.33 -9.21 -10.65
CA ILE A 11 24.49 -8.38 -10.98
C ILE A 11 25.33 -9.05 -12.07
N THR A 12 25.68 -10.32 -11.91
CA THR A 12 26.53 -11.06 -12.87
C THR A 12 25.88 -11.28 -14.23
N ASN A 13 24.54 -11.19 -14.30
CA ASN A 13 23.79 -11.19 -15.55
C ASN A 13 24.10 -9.97 -16.44
N GLY A 14 24.68 -8.90 -15.90
CA GLY A 14 25.25 -7.83 -16.70
C GLY A 14 26.56 -8.29 -17.35
N GLU A 15 26.61 -8.31 -18.68
CA GLU A 15 27.77 -8.84 -19.42
C GLU A 15 28.98 -7.90 -19.45
N THR A 16 28.75 -6.60 -19.23
CA THR A 16 29.80 -5.57 -19.20
C THR A 16 30.02 -5.05 -17.78
N GLU A 17 31.22 -4.56 -17.47
CA GLU A 17 31.50 -3.94 -16.16
C GLU A 17 30.56 -2.77 -15.85
N LEU A 18 30.21 -1.97 -16.87
CA LEU A 18 29.25 -0.86 -16.70
C LEU A 18 27.83 -1.36 -16.41
N ASN A 19 27.36 -2.43 -17.08
CA ASN A 19 26.06 -3.02 -16.77
C ASN A 19 26.04 -3.62 -15.36
N GLN A 20 27.09 -4.34 -14.96
CA GLN A 20 27.19 -4.89 -13.60
C GLN A 20 27.14 -3.77 -12.54
N LYS A 21 27.88 -2.67 -12.77
CA LYS A 21 27.86 -1.50 -11.89
C LYS A 21 26.47 -0.85 -11.84
N ALA A 22 25.83 -0.62 -12.98
CA ALA A 22 24.50 -0.03 -13.06
C ALA A 22 23.44 -0.92 -12.38
N ARG A 23 23.49 -2.24 -12.62
CA ARG A 23 22.61 -3.22 -11.98
C ARG A 23 22.80 -3.20 -10.47
N LYS A 24 24.03 -3.24 -9.97
CA LYS A 24 24.33 -3.14 -8.54
C LYS A 24 23.72 -1.87 -7.91
N LEU A 25 23.88 -0.71 -8.54
CA LEU A 25 23.32 0.57 -8.06
C LEU A 25 21.79 0.56 -8.04
N SER A 26 21.14 -0.01 -9.07
CA SER A 26 19.69 -0.16 -9.09
C SER A 26 19.19 -1.07 -7.96
N LEU A 27 19.87 -2.19 -7.70
CA LEU A 27 19.49 -3.13 -6.63
C LEU A 27 19.75 -2.53 -5.23
N ASP A 28 20.85 -1.79 -5.05
CA ASP A 28 21.15 -1.06 -3.79
C ASP A 28 20.07 -0.03 -3.44
N SER A 29 19.61 0.72 -4.44
CA SER A 29 18.56 1.73 -4.24
C SER A 29 17.18 1.11 -4.03
N LEU A 30 16.85 0.02 -4.71
CA LEU A 30 15.62 -0.76 -4.47
C LEU A 30 15.60 -1.42 -3.09
N GLU A 31 16.71 -2.02 -2.64
CA GLU A 31 16.82 -2.53 -1.27
C GLU A 31 16.67 -1.39 -0.24
N SER A 32 17.21 -0.21 -0.53
CA SER A 32 17.04 0.97 0.34
C SER A 32 15.58 1.40 0.42
N ALA A 33 14.86 1.42 -0.71
CA ALA A 33 13.43 1.69 -0.76
C ALA A 33 12.63 0.71 0.11
N LEU A 34 12.81 -0.59 -0.10
CA LEU A 34 12.15 -1.65 0.67
C LEU A 34 12.40 -1.53 2.17
N ASN A 35 13.65 -1.28 2.56
CA ASN A 35 14.04 -1.18 3.95
C ASN A 35 13.55 0.10 4.64
N ALA A 36 13.31 1.18 3.89
CA ALA A 36 12.77 2.43 4.41
C ALA A 36 11.27 2.33 4.73
N VAL A 37 10.58 1.38 4.09
CA VAL A 37 9.14 1.15 4.29
C VAL A 37 8.81 -0.15 5.02
N ASP A 38 9.82 -0.75 5.65
CA ASP A 38 9.61 -1.77 6.67
C ASP A 38 8.80 -1.19 7.84
N PRO A 39 7.65 -1.78 8.21
CA PRO A 39 6.73 -1.15 9.15
C PRO A 39 7.34 -1.00 10.54
N LYS A 40 8.18 -1.95 10.95
CA LYS A 40 8.89 -1.89 12.25
C LYS A 40 9.86 -0.73 12.29
N ARG A 41 10.63 -0.53 11.22
CA ARG A 41 11.59 0.57 11.07
C ARG A 41 10.90 1.92 10.99
N ILE A 42 9.82 2.03 10.22
CA ILE A 42 9.01 3.26 10.14
C ILE A 42 8.56 3.68 11.53
N ILE A 43 7.96 2.78 12.30
CA ILE A 43 7.46 3.11 13.63
C ILE A 43 8.61 3.55 14.53
N LYS A 44 9.73 2.82 14.53
CA LYS A 44 10.92 3.16 15.35
C LYS A 44 11.61 4.46 14.94
N SER A 45 11.54 4.86 13.68
CA SER A 45 12.17 6.09 13.19
C SER A 45 11.27 7.32 13.36
N ARG A 46 9.94 7.14 13.32
CA ARG A 46 8.96 8.23 13.39
C ARG A 46 8.46 8.52 14.79
N ILE A 47 8.51 7.53 15.66
CA ILE A 47 7.97 7.61 17.01
C ILE A 47 9.12 7.54 18.00
N SER A 48 9.16 8.53 18.89
CA SER A 48 10.09 8.53 20.02
C SER A 48 9.32 8.78 21.30
N LEU A 49 9.76 8.14 22.38
CA LEU A 49 9.25 8.35 23.72
C LEU A 49 10.42 8.82 24.59
N GLN A 50 10.33 10.03 25.13
CA GLN A 50 11.33 10.61 26.02
C GLN A 50 10.63 11.26 27.21
N ASN A 51 10.99 10.88 28.44
CA ASN A 51 10.38 11.40 29.67
C ASN A 51 8.84 11.33 29.66
N SER A 52 8.27 10.22 29.16
CA SER A 52 6.83 10.01 28.96
C SER A 52 6.18 10.88 27.88
N VAL A 53 6.93 11.69 27.15
CA VAL A 53 6.41 12.46 26.01
C VAL A 53 6.59 11.66 24.72
N LEU A 54 5.47 11.22 24.15
CA LEU A 54 5.39 10.57 22.85
C LEU A 54 5.43 11.64 21.75
N LYS A 55 6.44 11.57 20.87
CA LYS A 55 6.58 12.48 19.72
C LYS A 55 6.40 11.73 18.43
N VAL A 56 5.57 12.28 17.54
CA VAL A 56 5.34 11.75 16.20
C VAL A 56 4.98 12.87 15.22
N ASN A 57 5.77 13.03 14.16
CA ASN A 57 5.54 14.00 13.07
C ASN A 57 5.08 15.41 13.50
N GLY A 58 5.74 15.99 14.51
CA GLY A 58 5.43 17.32 15.04
C GLY A 58 4.39 17.35 16.16
N TYR A 59 3.63 16.28 16.36
CA TYR A 59 2.75 16.12 17.52
C TYR A 59 3.53 15.64 18.74
N SER A 60 3.11 16.08 19.92
CA SER A 60 3.65 15.68 21.21
C SER A 60 2.51 15.37 22.17
N PHE A 61 2.57 14.20 22.81
CA PHE A 61 1.57 13.74 23.77
C PHE A 61 2.29 13.37 25.07
N ASP A 62 1.99 14.06 26.17
CA ASP A 62 2.48 13.65 27.49
C ASP A 62 1.63 12.48 28.00
N LEU A 63 2.22 11.28 27.99
CA LEU A 63 1.53 10.05 28.39
C LEU A 63 1.15 10.04 29.87
N LYS A 64 1.78 10.87 30.73
CA LYS A 64 1.36 11.01 32.13
C LYS A 64 0.03 11.76 32.28
N GLY A 65 -0.33 12.57 31.29
CA GLY A 65 -1.62 13.26 31.24
C GLY A 65 -2.79 12.35 30.88
N PHE A 66 -2.51 11.14 30.37
CA PHE A 66 -3.53 10.16 30.02
C PHE A 66 -3.66 9.10 31.11
N LYS A 67 -4.90 8.68 31.39
CA LYS A 67 -5.19 7.60 32.33
C LYS A 67 -4.87 6.24 31.72
N HIS A 68 -5.22 6.04 30.45
CA HIS A 68 -4.90 4.82 29.70
C HIS A 68 -4.47 5.14 28.27
N VAL A 69 -3.58 4.31 27.73
CA VAL A 69 -3.27 4.27 26.30
C VAL A 69 -3.79 2.96 25.72
N TYR A 70 -4.67 3.05 24.75
CA TYR A 70 -5.23 1.93 24.00
C TYR A 70 -4.62 1.85 22.61
N VAL A 71 -4.43 0.65 22.08
CA VAL A 71 -3.92 0.45 20.70
C VAL A 71 -4.88 -0.41 19.89
N VAL A 72 -5.43 0.14 18.81
CA VAL A 72 -6.42 -0.55 17.98
C VAL A 72 -6.13 -0.40 16.49
N GLY A 73 -6.80 -1.18 15.64
CA GLY A 73 -6.67 -1.06 14.18
C GLY A 73 -6.49 -2.39 13.47
N GLY A 74 -5.95 -2.33 12.26
CA GLY A 74 -5.80 -3.51 11.42
C GLY A 74 -5.32 -3.18 10.02
N GLY A 75 -4.79 -4.20 9.35
CA GLY A 75 -4.11 -4.06 8.07
C GLY A 75 -2.98 -5.08 7.92
N LYS A 76 -2.47 -5.24 6.68
CA LYS A 76 -1.39 -6.18 6.34
C LYS A 76 -0.11 -5.94 7.15
N ALA A 77 0.21 -4.68 7.43
CA ALA A 77 1.40 -4.27 8.17
C ALA A 77 1.14 -3.95 9.65
N SER A 78 -0.13 -3.89 10.08
CA SER A 78 -0.50 -3.39 11.41
C SER A 78 0.05 -4.28 12.55
N GLY A 79 0.23 -5.58 12.32
CA GLY A 79 0.89 -6.47 13.30
C GLY A 79 2.35 -6.09 13.55
N SER A 80 3.12 -5.82 12.49
CA SER A 80 4.50 -5.35 12.60
C SER A 80 4.58 -3.94 13.20
N MET A 81 3.61 -3.07 12.89
CA MET A 81 3.53 -1.74 13.50
C MET A 81 3.25 -1.85 15.00
N ALA A 82 2.34 -2.74 15.41
CA ALA A 82 1.98 -2.97 16.81
C ALA A 82 3.15 -3.51 17.62
N GLU A 83 3.88 -4.49 17.10
CA GLU A 83 5.09 -5.00 17.75
C GLU A 83 6.13 -3.89 17.98
N ALA A 84 6.32 -3.01 16.99
CA ALA A 84 7.25 -1.89 17.11
C ALA A 84 6.78 -0.85 18.13
N LEU A 85 5.49 -0.50 18.09
CA LEU A 85 4.90 0.48 18.98
C LEU A 85 4.93 0.00 20.43
N GLU A 86 4.61 -1.27 20.68
CA GLU A 86 4.64 -1.85 22.03
C GLU A 86 6.07 -1.91 22.59
N GLN A 87 7.09 -2.11 21.75
CA GLN A 87 8.48 -1.99 22.19
C GLN A 87 8.85 -0.56 22.63
N ILE A 88 8.22 0.45 22.04
CA ILE A 88 8.47 1.87 22.37
C ILE A 88 7.70 2.28 23.62
N LEU A 89 6.40 1.96 23.66
CA LEU A 89 5.49 2.37 24.73
C LEU A 89 5.56 1.47 25.95
N SER A 90 6.02 0.23 25.79
CA SER A 90 6.19 -0.76 26.86
C SER A 90 4.97 -0.83 27.80
N GLU A 91 5.15 -0.45 29.06
CA GLU A 91 4.14 -0.53 30.13
C GLU A 91 3.04 0.54 30.05
N HIS A 92 3.14 1.51 29.14
CA HIS A 92 2.11 2.55 28.99
C HIS A 92 0.81 2.05 28.33
N ILE A 93 0.85 0.91 27.64
CA ILE A 93 -0.33 0.37 26.94
C ILE A 93 -1.20 -0.41 27.93
N ALA A 94 -2.46 -0.01 28.06
CA ALA A 94 -3.42 -0.63 28.97
C ALA A 94 -4.15 -1.83 28.35
N ASP A 95 -4.56 -1.72 27.08
CA ASP A 95 -5.23 -2.78 26.31
C ASP A 95 -5.02 -2.51 24.81
N GLY A 96 -5.12 -3.55 23.98
CA GLY A 96 -5.04 -3.37 22.54
C GLY A 96 -5.50 -4.57 21.75
N PHE A 97 -6.00 -4.31 20.54
CA PHE A 97 -6.50 -5.34 19.64
C PHE A 97 -6.28 -4.96 18.18
N ILE A 98 -5.57 -5.81 17.43
CA ILE A 98 -5.21 -5.55 16.03
C ILE A 98 -5.63 -6.73 15.16
N ASN A 99 -6.41 -6.46 14.12
CA ASN A 99 -6.72 -7.45 13.08
C ASN A 99 -5.55 -7.54 12.09
N ILE A 100 -5.02 -8.74 11.92
CA ILE A 100 -3.91 -9.07 11.02
C ILE A 100 -4.31 -10.18 10.04
N PRO A 101 -3.67 -10.30 8.87
CA PRO A 101 -3.90 -11.42 7.97
C PRO A 101 -3.49 -12.76 8.62
N ARG A 102 -4.26 -13.81 8.37
CA ARG A 102 -3.96 -15.17 8.83
C ARG A 102 -2.56 -15.62 8.41
N GLY A 103 -1.85 -16.30 9.32
CA GLY A 103 -0.50 -16.82 9.07
C GLY A 103 0.63 -15.78 9.19
N THR A 104 0.33 -14.52 9.52
CA THR A 104 1.36 -13.52 9.84
C THR A 104 1.84 -13.70 11.28
N LYS A 105 3.16 -13.66 11.50
CA LYS A 105 3.77 -13.92 12.82
C LYS A 105 4.44 -12.66 13.36
N HIS A 106 3.81 -12.05 14.36
CA HIS A 106 4.36 -10.93 15.13
C HIS A 106 4.24 -11.23 16.62
N LYS A 107 5.05 -10.56 17.44
CA LYS A 107 5.09 -10.80 18.88
C LYS A 107 4.77 -9.53 19.65
N THR A 108 3.68 -9.58 20.40
CA THR A 108 3.23 -8.56 21.34
C THR A 108 2.91 -9.22 22.68
N LYS A 109 2.85 -8.42 23.75
CA LYS A 109 2.58 -8.85 25.13
C LYS A 109 1.19 -8.42 25.60
N VAL A 110 0.86 -7.14 25.41
CA VAL A 110 -0.40 -6.51 25.83
C VAL A 110 -1.36 -6.43 24.65
N ILE A 111 -0.88 -5.99 23.49
CA ILE A 111 -1.71 -5.87 22.29
C ILE A 111 -2.05 -7.28 21.78
N LYS A 112 -3.35 -7.62 21.73
CA LYS A 112 -3.80 -8.88 21.15
C LYS A 112 -3.82 -8.80 19.63
N LEU A 113 -3.08 -9.71 18.99
CA LEU A 113 -3.10 -9.88 17.54
C LEU A 113 -4.16 -10.91 17.16
N HIS A 114 -5.07 -10.55 16.26
CA HIS A 114 -6.20 -11.38 15.86
C HIS A 114 -6.14 -11.69 14.37
N GLU A 115 -5.99 -12.96 14.04
CA GLU A 115 -5.86 -13.41 12.65
C GLU A 115 -7.22 -13.45 11.94
N THR A 116 -7.27 -12.85 10.74
CA THR A 116 -8.49 -12.68 9.96
C THR A 116 -8.26 -12.98 8.48
N SER A 117 -9.34 -13.17 7.72
CA SER A 117 -9.27 -13.42 6.28
C SER A 117 -8.99 -12.14 5.46
N HIS A 118 -8.11 -12.28 4.47
CA HIS A 118 -7.79 -11.27 3.45
C HIS A 118 -7.46 -11.99 2.13
N PRO A 119 -7.89 -11.50 0.95
CA PRO A 119 -8.53 -10.20 0.69
C PRO A 119 -10.05 -10.18 0.88
N ILE A 120 -10.69 -11.35 1.01
CA ILE A 120 -12.15 -11.44 1.18
C ILE A 120 -12.45 -11.38 2.69
N PRO A 121 -13.30 -10.43 3.15
CA PRO A 121 -13.64 -10.31 4.57
C PRO A 121 -14.37 -11.57 5.08
N ASP A 122 -14.43 -11.81 6.40
CA ASP A 122 -15.22 -12.91 6.96
C ASP A 122 -15.71 -12.57 8.39
N GLU A 123 -16.38 -13.53 9.03
CA GLU A 123 -16.89 -13.36 10.40
C GLU A 123 -15.76 -13.15 11.43
N THR A 124 -14.58 -13.73 11.21
CA THR A 124 -13.44 -13.50 12.12
C THR A 124 -12.99 -12.04 12.09
N GLY A 125 -13.02 -11.41 10.91
CA GLY A 125 -12.83 -9.98 10.75
C GLY A 125 -13.90 -9.15 11.46
N VAL A 126 -15.18 -9.52 11.34
CA VAL A 126 -16.28 -8.84 12.03
C VAL A 126 -16.09 -8.89 13.54
N GLU A 127 -15.82 -10.06 14.10
CA GLU A 127 -15.60 -10.25 15.53
C GLU A 127 -14.41 -9.43 16.05
N GLY A 128 -13.28 -9.45 15.35
CA GLY A 128 -12.12 -8.65 15.74
C GLY A 128 -12.40 -7.15 15.67
N THR A 129 -13.17 -6.70 14.68
CA THR A 129 -13.56 -5.28 14.55
C THR A 129 -14.53 -4.86 15.65
N ARG A 130 -15.43 -5.75 16.06
CA ARG A 130 -16.32 -5.53 17.20
C ARG A 130 -15.51 -5.32 18.47
N ARG A 131 -14.52 -6.19 18.75
CA ARG A 131 -13.63 -6.04 19.91
C ARG A 131 -12.81 -4.75 19.86
N ILE A 132 -12.36 -4.33 18.68
CA ILE A 132 -11.73 -3.01 18.49
C ILE A 132 -12.68 -1.88 18.89
N LEU A 133 -13.94 -1.93 18.43
CA LEU A 133 -14.92 -0.90 18.73
C LEU A 133 -15.25 -0.84 20.23
N GLU A 134 -15.35 -1.99 20.89
CA GLU A 134 -15.55 -2.07 22.34
C GLU A 134 -14.39 -1.44 23.14
N ILE A 135 -13.14 -1.53 22.64
CA ILE A 135 -12.00 -0.84 23.28
C ILE A 135 -12.14 0.67 23.06
N ALA A 136 -12.48 1.10 21.85
CA ALA A 136 -12.67 2.52 21.54
C ALA A 136 -13.80 3.14 22.38
N GLU A 137 -14.95 2.46 22.52
CA GLU A 137 -16.11 2.92 23.30
C GLU A 137 -15.85 3.01 24.81
N LYS A 138 -14.87 2.25 25.33
CA LYS A 138 -14.45 2.33 26.73
C LYS A 138 -13.57 3.54 27.02
N ALA A 139 -12.96 4.15 26.00
CA ALA A 139 -12.02 5.24 26.17
C ALA A 139 -12.73 6.54 26.58
N GLY A 140 -12.26 7.14 27.68
CA GLY A 140 -12.79 8.39 28.21
C GLY A 140 -12.01 9.62 27.76
N GLU A 141 -12.42 10.80 28.23
CA GLU A 141 -11.84 12.09 27.85
C GLU A 141 -10.34 12.21 28.14
N ASN A 142 -9.87 11.53 29.18
CA ASN A 142 -8.47 11.50 29.61
C ASN A 142 -7.71 10.27 29.09
N ASP A 143 -8.20 9.59 28.06
CA ASP A 143 -7.52 8.44 27.45
C ASP A 143 -6.96 8.80 26.05
N LEU A 144 -5.96 8.04 25.63
CA LEU A 144 -5.37 8.09 24.29
C LEU A 144 -5.64 6.79 23.55
N VAL A 145 -6.24 6.88 22.36
CA VAL A 145 -6.44 5.74 21.46
C VAL A 145 -5.50 5.89 20.27
N ILE A 146 -4.51 5.00 20.17
CA ILE A 146 -3.58 4.94 19.04
C ILE A 146 -4.12 3.95 18.01
N CYS A 147 -4.48 4.43 16.83
CA CYS A 147 -4.95 3.60 15.71
C CYS A 147 -3.78 3.23 14.79
N LEU A 148 -3.61 1.94 14.49
CA LEU A 148 -2.60 1.43 13.56
C LEU A 148 -3.28 0.88 12.30
N ILE A 149 -3.29 1.69 11.24
CA ILE A 149 -3.99 1.38 9.99
C ILE A 149 -2.98 1.13 8.88
N SER A 150 -3.19 0.07 8.11
CA SER A 150 -2.42 -0.18 6.90
C SER A 150 -3.29 -0.80 5.81
N GLY A 151 -2.70 -0.98 4.62
CA GLY A 151 -3.32 -1.64 3.47
C GLY A 151 -4.08 -2.92 3.81
N GLY A 152 -5.19 -3.17 3.11
CA GLY A 152 -6.08 -4.31 3.38
C GLY A 152 -7.05 -4.13 4.56
N GLY A 153 -7.01 -3.00 5.29
CA GLY A 153 -7.94 -2.72 6.40
C GLY A 153 -9.43 -2.78 6.00
N SER A 154 -9.73 -2.54 4.73
CA SER A 154 -11.06 -2.66 4.14
C SER A 154 -11.73 -4.02 4.38
N SER A 155 -10.98 -5.11 4.24
CA SER A 155 -11.44 -6.50 4.43
C SER A 155 -11.14 -7.05 5.81
N LEU A 156 -10.02 -6.62 6.42
CA LEU A 156 -9.62 -7.04 7.77
C LEU A 156 -10.50 -6.41 8.86
N MET A 157 -11.12 -5.25 8.60
CA MET A 157 -12.00 -4.57 9.55
C MET A 157 -13.43 -4.34 8.99
N PRO A 158 -14.23 -5.38 8.70
CA PRO A 158 -15.41 -5.28 7.87
C PRO A 158 -16.74 -5.06 8.60
N LEU A 159 -16.75 -4.62 9.88
CA LEU A 159 -17.97 -4.51 10.72
C LEU A 159 -19.18 -3.89 9.98
N PRO A 160 -20.19 -4.71 9.61
CA PRO A 160 -21.44 -4.23 9.02
C PRO A 160 -22.26 -3.42 10.03
N ARG A 161 -23.19 -2.60 9.55
CA ARG A 161 -24.10 -1.83 10.39
C ARG A 161 -25.35 -2.62 10.77
N GLY A 162 -25.74 -2.57 12.05
CA GLY A 162 -26.97 -3.18 12.55
C GLY A 162 -27.08 -4.66 12.17
N ASP A 163 -28.22 -5.06 11.61
CA ASP A 163 -28.51 -6.46 11.25
C ASP A 163 -27.94 -6.89 9.89
N ILE A 164 -27.10 -6.06 9.24
CA ILE A 164 -26.49 -6.41 7.96
C ILE A 164 -25.50 -7.58 8.18
N SER A 165 -25.72 -8.68 7.47
CA SER A 165 -24.78 -9.80 7.51
C SER A 165 -23.50 -9.50 6.73
N ILE A 166 -22.38 -10.15 7.09
CA ILE A 166 -21.15 -10.04 6.28
C ILE A 166 -21.35 -10.60 4.87
N VAL A 167 -22.25 -11.58 4.72
CA VAL A 167 -22.63 -12.19 3.45
C VAL A 167 -23.28 -11.15 2.54
N ASP A 168 -24.22 -10.37 3.06
CA ASP A 168 -24.88 -9.31 2.29
C ASP A 168 -23.91 -8.20 1.91
N LYS A 169 -23.02 -7.82 2.83
CA LYS A 169 -21.96 -6.83 2.58
C LYS A 169 -21.00 -7.28 1.49
N LYS A 170 -20.66 -8.58 1.42
CA LYS A 170 -19.88 -9.15 0.32
C LYS A 170 -20.63 -9.08 -1.00
N LYS A 171 -21.88 -9.57 -1.03
CA LYS A 171 -22.71 -9.60 -2.24
C LYS A 171 -22.82 -8.22 -2.90
N ILE A 172 -23.09 -7.18 -2.12
CA ILE A 172 -23.20 -5.83 -2.68
C ILE A 172 -21.87 -5.28 -3.18
N THR A 173 -20.77 -5.57 -2.48
CA THR A 173 -19.42 -5.16 -2.89
C THR A 173 -19.03 -5.85 -4.20
N GLU A 174 -19.28 -7.15 -4.32
CA GLU A 174 -19.06 -7.92 -5.56
C GLU A 174 -19.93 -7.43 -6.72
N ALA A 175 -21.20 -7.10 -6.46
CA ALA A 175 -22.10 -6.57 -7.48
C ALA A 175 -21.61 -5.21 -8.02
N LEU A 176 -21.17 -4.31 -7.13
CA LEU A 176 -20.61 -3.01 -7.52
C LEU A 176 -19.31 -3.16 -8.33
N LEU A 177 -18.44 -4.11 -7.95
CA LEU A 177 -17.23 -4.41 -8.72
C LEU A 177 -17.58 -4.93 -10.12
N LYS A 178 -18.54 -5.86 -10.22
CA LYS A 178 -18.96 -6.46 -11.50
C LYS A 178 -19.59 -5.46 -12.46
N CYS A 179 -20.30 -4.45 -11.95
CA CYS A 179 -20.90 -3.41 -12.79
C CYS A 179 -19.94 -2.25 -13.12
N GLY A 180 -18.66 -2.35 -12.73
CA GLY A 180 -17.66 -1.32 -13.03
C GLY A 180 -17.83 -0.04 -12.21
N ALA A 181 -18.40 -0.12 -11.01
CA ALA A 181 -18.46 1.04 -10.12
C ALA A 181 -17.04 1.52 -9.76
N THR A 182 -16.87 2.84 -9.73
CA THR A 182 -15.58 3.42 -9.34
C THR A 182 -15.28 3.11 -7.87
N ILE A 183 -14.00 3.13 -7.49
CA ILE A 183 -13.60 2.88 -6.10
C ILE A 183 -14.25 3.89 -5.13
N ASN A 184 -14.44 5.14 -5.56
CA ASN A 184 -15.10 6.18 -4.79
C ASN A 184 -16.55 5.78 -4.50
N GLU A 185 -17.29 5.36 -5.53
CA GLU A 185 -18.68 4.94 -5.41
C GLU A 185 -18.83 3.70 -4.53
N ILE A 186 -17.93 2.72 -4.69
CA ILE A 186 -17.88 1.53 -3.83
C ILE A 186 -17.66 1.93 -2.37
N ASN A 187 -16.70 2.82 -2.11
CA ASN A 187 -16.39 3.28 -0.76
C ASN A 187 -17.53 4.11 -0.16
N THR A 188 -18.22 4.93 -0.96
CA THR A 188 -19.44 5.63 -0.53
C THR A 188 -20.46 4.63 0.01
N VAL A 189 -20.85 3.61 -0.76
CA VAL A 189 -21.80 2.60 -0.28
C VAL A 189 -21.26 1.87 0.94
N ARG A 190 -19.99 1.45 0.93
CA ARG A 190 -19.36 0.68 2.03
C ARG A 190 -19.30 1.43 3.36
N LYS A 191 -19.09 2.76 3.34
CA LYS A 191 -19.08 3.60 4.55
C LYS A 191 -20.47 3.65 5.20
N HIS A 192 -21.52 3.80 4.40
CA HIS A 192 -22.91 3.93 4.88
C HIS A 192 -23.54 2.61 5.37
N ILE A 193 -22.91 1.47 5.12
CA ILE A 193 -23.33 0.15 5.62
C ILE A 193 -22.36 -0.43 6.67
N SER A 194 -21.63 0.43 7.38
CA SER A 194 -20.60 0.02 8.34
C SER A 194 -20.68 0.83 9.64
N ASP A 195 -20.48 0.15 10.78
CA ASP A 195 -20.38 0.80 12.10
C ASP A 195 -18.92 1.12 12.50
N PHE A 196 -18.01 1.10 11.53
CA PHE A 196 -16.57 1.29 11.76
C PHE A 196 -15.92 2.29 10.79
N LYS A 197 -16.29 2.24 9.51
CA LYS A 197 -15.72 3.07 8.43
C LYS A 197 -16.29 4.49 8.44
N GLY A 198 -15.74 5.40 7.63
CA GLY A 198 -16.30 6.74 7.44
C GLY A 198 -16.43 7.56 8.73
N GLY A 199 -15.38 7.54 9.56
CA GLY A 199 -15.32 8.31 10.81
C GLY A 199 -15.93 7.63 12.03
N TRP A 200 -16.58 6.47 11.90
CA TRP A 200 -17.25 5.82 13.04
C TRP A 200 -16.30 5.38 14.15
N LEU A 201 -15.09 4.90 13.84
CA LEU A 201 -14.10 4.59 14.88
C LEU A 201 -13.73 5.84 15.69
N ALA A 202 -13.49 6.97 15.02
CA ALA A 202 -13.25 8.23 15.72
C ALA A 202 -14.46 8.60 16.59
N LYS A 203 -15.67 8.51 16.04
CA LYS A 203 -16.91 8.82 16.75
C LYS A 203 -17.11 7.96 18.00
N LYS A 204 -16.76 6.68 17.93
CA LYS A 204 -16.84 5.74 19.05
C LYS A 204 -15.76 5.93 20.10
N ALA A 205 -14.59 6.45 19.72
CA ALA A 205 -13.53 6.82 20.65
C ALA A 205 -13.78 8.15 21.37
N TYR A 206 -14.66 9.01 20.86
CA TYR A 206 -14.98 10.29 21.50
C TYR A 206 -15.60 10.05 22.90
N PRO A 207 -15.15 10.75 23.96
CA PRO A 207 -14.35 11.99 23.96
C PRO A 207 -12.83 11.84 24.09
N ALA A 208 -12.26 10.64 23.92
CA ALA A 208 -10.83 10.39 24.00
C ALA A 208 -10.03 11.11 22.90
N THR A 209 -8.72 11.24 23.12
CA THR A 209 -7.79 11.69 22.08
C THR A 209 -7.45 10.53 21.17
N VAL A 210 -7.47 10.73 19.85
CA VAL A 210 -7.14 9.69 18.86
C VAL A 210 -5.86 10.09 18.12
N LEU A 211 -4.86 9.22 18.14
CA LEU A 211 -3.67 9.30 17.30
C LEU A 211 -3.73 8.21 16.23
N ASN A 212 -4.00 8.58 14.99
CA ASN A 212 -4.09 7.66 13.87
C ASN A 212 -2.77 7.60 13.08
N LEU A 213 -2.15 6.43 13.05
CA LEU A 213 -0.88 6.15 12.36
C LEU A 213 -1.15 5.26 11.16
N ILE A 214 -0.88 5.77 9.97
CA ILE A 214 -1.22 5.13 8.70
C ILE A 214 0.04 4.74 7.93
N LEU A 215 0.10 3.47 7.49
CA LEU A 215 0.97 3.04 6.41
C LEU A 215 0.13 2.91 5.13
N SER A 216 0.32 3.83 4.19
CA SER A 216 -0.53 3.97 3.01
C SER A 216 -0.06 3.09 1.85
N ASP A 217 -1.00 2.32 1.29
CA ASP A 217 -0.85 1.56 0.04
C ASP A 217 -1.70 2.17 -1.09
N VAL A 218 -2.11 3.43 -0.98
CA VAL A 218 -2.95 4.13 -1.96
C VAL A 218 -2.21 5.34 -2.51
N ILE A 219 -2.12 5.46 -3.83
CA ILE A 219 -1.47 6.59 -4.50
C ILE A 219 -2.14 7.91 -4.12
N GLY A 220 -1.32 8.91 -3.77
CA GLY A 220 -1.77 10.23 -3.32
C GLY A 220 -2.23 10.29 -1.86
N ASP A 221 -2.25 9.16 -1.15
CA ASP A 221 -2.64 9.04 0.27
C ASP A 221 -4.00 9.67 0.66
N PRO A 222 -5.10 9.48 -0.11
CA PRO A 222 -6.42 9.97 0.28
C PRO A 222 -6.90 9.26 1.56
N LEU A 223 -6.89 9.99 2.68
CA LEU A 223 -7.11 9.43 4.02
C LEU A 223 -8.48 8.76 4.19
N ASP A 224 -9.50 9.24 3.47
CA ASP A 224 -10.86 8.71 3.48
C ASP A 224 -11.00 7.40 2.70
N PHE A 225 -10.02 7.05 1.86
CA PHE A 225 -9.99 5.79 1.12
C PHE A 225 -9.22 4.71 1.87
N ILE A 226 -8.16 5.10 2.57
CA ILE A 226 -7.31 4.16 3.30
C ILE A 226 -8.15 3.51 4.41
N ALA A 227 -8.32 2.19 4.31
CA ALA A 227 -9.26 1.41 5.14
C ALA A 227 -10.71 1.96 5.17
N SER A 228 -11.11 2.75 4.17
CA SER A 228 -12.36 3.51 4.11
C SER A 228 -12.52 4.53 5.26
N GLY A 229 -11.41 5.14 5.69
CA GLY A 229 -11.39 6.31 6.56
C GLY A 229 -12.10 6.15 7.92
N PRO A 230 -11.82 5.12 8.74
CA PRO A 230 -12.54 4.90 9.99
C PRO A 230 -12.38 6.03 11.01
N THR A 231 -11.32 6.83 10.91
CA THR A 231 -11.05 7.98 11.79
C THR A 231 -11.05 9.32 11.06
N VAL A 232 -11.59 9.37 9.84
CA VAL A 232 -11.54 10.53 8.94
C VAL A 232 -12.98 10.95 8.61
N PRO A 233 -13.28 12.25 8.47
CA PRO A 233 -14.62 12.68 8.07
C PRO A 233 -15.00 12.11 6.70
N ASP A 234 -16.29 11.78 6.56
CA ASP A 234 -16.85 11.30 5.31
C ASP A 234 -17.68 12.40 4.66
N SER A 235 -17.23 12.93 3.52
CA SER A 235 -17.98 13.95 2.76
C SER A 235 -19.24 13.43 2.08
N THR A 236 -19.39 12.11 1.98
CA THR A 236 -20.49 11.47 1.24
C THR A 236 -21.72 11.23 2.12
N THR A 237 -22.86 10.93 1.51
CA THR A 237 -24.15 10.80 2.20
C THR A 237 -24.91 9.52 1.87
N PHE A 238 -25.88 9.17 2.72
CA PHE A 238 -26.85 8.10 2.46
C PHE A 238 -27.55 8.28 1.11
N HIS A 239 -27.95 9.52 0.79
CA HIS A 239 -28.60 9.83 -0.48
C HIS A 239 -27.70 9.48 -1.67
N GLU A 240 -26.40 9.80 -1.60
CA GLU A 240 -25.44 9.43 -2.65
C GLU A 240 -25.25 7.90 -2.73
N ALA A 241 -25.19 7.20 -1.60
CA ALA A 241 -25.12 5.73 -1.60
C ALA A 241 -26.35 5.12 -2.29
N VAL A 242 -27.56 5.61 -2.01
CA VAL A 242 -28.79 5.19 -2.70
C VAL A 242 -28.73 5.52 -4.19
N LYS A 243 -28.27 6.72 -4.55
CA LYS A 243 -28.14 7.16 -5.95
C LYS A 243 -27.17 6.27 -6.73
N ILE A 244 -26.06 5.86 -6.14
CA ILE A 244 -25.09 4.94 -6.74
C ILE A 244 -25.74 3.58 -7.00
N LEU A 245 -26.45 3.02 -6.01
CA LEU A 245 -27.13 1.74 -6.20
C LEU A 245 -28.22 1.81 -7.28
N LYS A 246 -28.91 2.94 -7.41
CA LYS A 246 -29.87 3.16 -8.51
C LYS A 246 -29.19 3.32 -9.86
N LYS A 247 -28.07 4.07 -9.92
CA LYS A 247 -27.26 4.28 -11.14
C LYS A 247 -26.86 2.95 -11.79
N TYR A 248 -26.50 1.96 -10.97
CA TYR A 248 -26.09 0.64 -11.45
C TYR A 248 -27.22 -0.41 -11.43
N GLU A 249 -28.48 0.02 -11.27
CA GLU A 249 -29.67 -0.85 -11.24
C GLU A 249 -29.68 -1.90 -10.11
N LEU A 250 -28.80 -1.75 -9.11
CA LEU A 250 -28.64 -2.66 -7.97
C LEU A 250 -29.65 -2.40 -6.84
N TRP A 251 -30.28 -1.23 -6.80
CA TRP A 251 -31.18 -0.84 -5.70
C TRP A 251 -32.32 -1.84 -5.47
N ASN A 252 -32.88 -2.40 -6.55
CA ASN A 252 -34.00 -3.34 -6.44
C ASN A 252 -33.54 -4.77 -6.13
N THR A 253 -32.26 -5.09 -6.28
CA THR A 253 -31.68 -6.42 -6.06
C THR A 253 -30.81 -6.50 -4.81
N VAL A 254 -30.53 -5.37 -4.15
CA VAL A 254 -29.74 -5.33 -2.92
C VAL A 254 -30.50 -6.04 -1.78
N PRO A 255 -29.78 -6.76 -0.88
CA PRO A 255 -30.40 -7.37 0.29
C PRO A 255 -31.24 -6.40 1.12
N GLU A 256 -32.35 -6.89 1.67
CA GLU A 256 -33.32 -6.06 2.42
C GLU A 256 -32.68 -5.38 3.63
N SER A 257 -31.75 -6.07 4.31
CA SER A 257 -30.97 -5.52 5.42
C SER A 257 -30.23 -4.23 5.04
N ILE A 258 -29.61 -4.20 3.86
CA ILE A 258 -28.89 -3.03 3.33
C ILE A 258 -29.90 -1.97 2.86
N ARG A 259 -30.94 -2.36 2.13
CA ARG A 259 -31.97 -1.42 1.65
C ARG A 259 -32.60 -0.67 2.80
N LYS A 260 -32.93 -1.38 3.89
CA LYS A 260 -33.49 -0.81 5.11
C LYS A 260 -32.54 0.22 5.72
N VAL A 261 -31.28 -0.13 5.97
CA VAL A 261 -30.29 0.80 6.54
C VAL A 261 -30.14 2.07 5.69
N LEU A 262 -29.98 1.93 4.37
CA LEU A 262 -29.81 3.09 3.49
C LEU A 262 -31.09 3.95 3.42
N SER A 263 -32.26 3.33 3.41
CA SER A 263 -33.55 4.04 3.41
C SER A 263 -33.82 4.74 4.74
N ASP A 264 -33.50 4.10 5.86
CA ASP A 264 -33.60 4.68 7.20
C ASP A 264 -32.66 5.89 7.33
N GLY A 265 -31.45 5.80 6.76
CA GLY A 265 -30.50 6.90 6.68
C GLY A 265 -30.98 8.07 5.82
N GLU A 266 -31.52 7.79 4.62
CA GLU A 266 -32.08 8.83 3.73
C GLU A 266 -33.28 9.55 4.37
N LYS A 267 -34.05 8.87 5.22
CA LYS A 267 -35.15 9.44 6.01
C LYS A 267 -34.71 10.16 7.29
N GLY A 268 -33.42 10.13 7.63
CA GLY A 268 -32.87 10.71 8.85
C GLY A 268 -33.24 9.95 10.14
N LEU A 269 -33.67 8.69 10.03
CA LEU A 269 -33.99 7.83 11.20
C LEU A 269 -32.74 7.31 11.90
N ILE A 270 -31.62 7.25 11.18
CA ILE A 270 -30.31 6.94 11.73
C ILE A 270 -29.32 8.05 11.35
N PRO A 271 -28.30 8.31 12.20
CA PRO A 271 -27.33 9.37 11.93
C PRO A 271 -26.48 9.04 10.70
N GLU A 272 -26.15 10.12 9.98
CA GLU A 272 -25.19 10.11 8.88
C GLU A 272 -23.78 9.75 9.36
N THR A 273 -22.90 9.31 8.44
CA THR A 273 -21.46 9.19 8.72
C THR A 273 -20.89 10.53 9.22
N PRO A 274 -20.02 10.53 10.25
CA PRO A 274 -19.43 11.75 10.80
C PRO A 274 -18.86 12.70 9.75
N LYS A 275 -19.30 13.95 9.80
CA LYS A 275 -18.95 15.03 8.86
C LYS A 275 -17.81 15.88 9.40
N ALA A 276 -17.17 16.67 8.53
CA ALA A 276 -15.96 17.43 8.86
C ALA A 276 -16.13 18.45 10.00
N ASP A 277 -17.36 18.91 10.24
CA ASP A 277 -17.75 19.82 11.31
C ASP A 277 -18.04 19.13 12.65
N ASP A 278 -18.05 17.79 12.69
CA ASP A 278 -18.24 17.02 13.91
C ASP A 278 -17.07 17.27 14.89
N GLN A 279 -17.40 17.64 16.13
CA GLN A 279 -16.44 17.97 17.17
C GLN A 279 -15.42 16.85 17.46
N VAL A 280 -15.75 15.60 17.12
CA VAL A 280 -14.84 14.47 17.29
C VAL A 280 -13.49 14.71 16.60
N PHE A 281 -13.49 15.30 15.41
CA PHE A 281 -12.27 15.46 14.62
C PHE A 281 -11.30 16.50 15.20
N LYS A 282 -11.74 17.32 16.17
CA LYS A 282 -10.86 18.22 16.92
C LYS A 282 -9.88 17.48 17.83
N LYS A 283 -10.19 16.23 18.20
CA LYS A 283 -9.34 15.36 19.04
C LYS A 283 -8.66 14.24 18.23
N VAL A 284 -8.73 14.27 16.89
CA VAL A 284 -8.10 13.27 16.01
C VAL A 284 -6.85 13.85 15.36
N PHE A 285 -5.72 13.20 15.58
CA PHE A 285 -4.43 13.53 15.00
C PHE A 285 -4.03 12.42 14.03
N THR A 286 -3.87 12.72 12.74
CA THR A 286 -3.52 11.71 11.73
C THR A 286 -2.10 11.92 11.21
N VAL A 287 -1.33 10.83 11.14
CA VAL A 287 0.03 10.81 10.62
C VAL A 287 0.18 9.66 9.62
N VAL A 288 0.49 9.98 8.37
CA VAL A 288 0.98 8.99 7.40
C VAL A 288 2.45 8.72 7.72
N VAL A 289 2.72 7.57 8.34
CA VAL A 289 4.07 7.20 8.79
C VAL A 289 4.93 6.63 7.67
N GLY A 290 4.31 6.12 6.60
CA GLY A 290 4.97 5.68 5.38
C GLY A 290 4.00 5.55 4.20
N ASN A 291 4.54 5.67 2.99
CA ASN A 291 3.85 5.63 1.71
C ASN A 291 4.87 5.38 0.58
N ASN A 292 4.40 5.35 -0.68
CA ASN A 292 5.26 5.16 -1.85
C ASN A 292 6.34 6.25 -1.98
N ARG A 293 5.97 7.49 -1.64
CA ARG A 293 6.88 8.63 -1.71
C ARG A 293 8.08 8.45 -0.79
N PHE A 294 7.90 7.89 0.40
CA PHE A 294 8.99 7.57 1.32
C PHE A 294 9.94 6.50 0.74
N ALA A 295 9.40 5.42 0.16
CA ALA A 295 10.22 4.40 -0.50
C ALA A 295 11.04 5.02 -1.65
N SER A 296 10.39 5.84 -2.49
CA SER A 296 11.03 6.49 -3.63
C SER A 296 12.14 7.47 -3.20
N LEU A 297 11.90 8.25 -2.15
CA LEU A 297 12.93 9.17 -1.62
C LEU A 297 14.13 8.43 -1.03
N ALA A 298 13.92 7.28 -0.38
CA ALA A 298 15.01 6.46 0.13
C ALA A 298 15.85 5.83 -1.00
N ALA A 299 15.22 5.43 -2.10
CA ALA A 299 15.95 5.06 -3.32
C ALA A 299 16.78 6.25 -3.83
N CYS A 300 16.20 7.45 -3.91
CA CYS A 300 16.93 8.63 -4.35
C CYS A 300 18.14 8.95 -3.45
N GLU A 301 17.97 8.87 -2.13
CA GLU A 301 19.06 9.11 -1.18
C GLU A 301 20.21 8.10 -1.40
N SER A 302 19.86 6.81 -1.54
CA SER A 302 20.83 5.76 -1.86
C SER A 302 21.63 6.05 -3.14
N LEU A 303 20.96 6.50 -4.21
CA LEU A 303 21.62 6.87 -5.47
C LEU A 303 22.55 8.08 -5.30
N ARG A 304 22.11 9.12 -4.59
CA ARG A 304 22.95 10.31 -4.30
C ARG A 304 24.17 9.96 -3.47
N SER A 305 24.02 9.12 -2.44
CA SER A 305 25.13 8.64 -1.62
C SER A 305 26.15 7.81 -2.40
N ASN A 306 25.74 7.22 -3.53
CA ASN A 306 26.63 6.54 -4.47
C ASN A 306 27.16 7.45 -5.60
N GLY A 307 26.96 8.76 -5.51
CA GLY A 307 27.52 9.76 -6.42
C GLY A 307 26.74 10.00 -7.71
N LEU A 308 25.47 9.58 -7.78
CA LEU A 308 24.63 9.81 -8.97
C LEU A 308 23.86 11.12 -8.86
N ASN A 309 23.81 11.87 -9.96
CA ASN A 309 22.86 12.96 -10.14
C ASN A 309 21.45 12.36 -10.17
N THR A 310 20.63 12.72 -9.18
CA THR A 310 19.40 11.96 -8.92
C THR A 310 18.14 12.80 -9.05
N LEU A 311 17.19 12.30 -9.85
CA LEU A 311 15.85 12.88 -10.03
C LEU A 311 14.77 11.91 -9.54
N LEU A 312 13.90 12.40 -8.66
CA LEU A 312 12.60 11.76 -8.44
C LEU A 312 11.65 12.25 -9.54
N LEU A 313 11.31 11.39 -10.48
CA LEU A 313 10.43 11.73 -11.59
C LEU A 313 8.99 11.93 -11.10
N THR A 314 8.48 10.99 -10.30
CA THR A 314 7.17 11.05 -9.66
C THR A 314 7.06 10.00 -8.56
N SER A 315 6.10 10.18 -7.64
CA SER A 315 5.64 9.15 -6.68
C SER A 315 4.16 8.82 -6.87
N THR A 316 3.60 9.18 -8.02
CA THR A 316 2.20 8.96 -8.43
C THR A 316 2.14 8.39 -9.85
N LEU A 317 3.10 7.53 -10.21
CA LEU A 317 3.13 6.87 -11.50
C LEU A 317 1.91 5.96 -11.64
N GLU A 318 1.06 6.23 -12.62
CA GLU A 318 -0.11 5.41 -12.94
C GLU A 318 -0.19 5.23 -14.46
N GLY A 319 -0.85 4.16 -14.90
CA GLY A 319 -1.05 3.86 -16.32
C GLY A 319 -0.84 2.39 -16.65
N GLU A 320 -0.91 2.08 -17.95
CA GLU A 320 -0.67 0.73 -18.47
C GLU A 320 0.85 0.43 -18.43
N ALA A 321 1.22 -0.65 -17.74
CA ALA A 321 2.60 -1.01 -17.42
C ALA A 321 3.53 -1.02 -18.63
N ARG A 322 3.09 -1.63 -19.74
CA ARG A 322 3.89 -1.68 -20.97
C ARG A 322 4.15 -0.30 -21.56
N HIS A 323 3.18 0.62 -21.53
CA HIS A 323 3.38 1.98 -22.04
C HIS A 323 4.31 2.78 -21.15
N VAL A 324 4.16 2.61 -19.83
CA VAL A 324 5.05 3.23 -18.84
C VAL A 324 6.49 2.77 -19.03
N GLY A 325 6.73 1.47 -19.24
CA GLY A 325 8.06 0.93 -19.55
C GLY A 325 8.71 1.59 -20.77
N THR A 326 7.94 1.75 -21.86
CA THR A 326 8.39 2.45 -23.07
C THR A 326 8.79 3.91 -22.80
N VAL A 327 7.99 4.63 -22.00
CA VAL A 327 8.25 6.03 -21.64
C VAL A 327 9.52 6.14 -20.78
N LEU A 328 9.65 5.29 -19.75
CA LEU A 328 10.82 5.29 -18.87
C LEU A 328 12.11 4.99 -19.64
N ALA A 329 12.09 4.02 -20.56
CA ALA A 329 13.26 3.74 -21.41
C ALA A 329 13.59 4.91 -22.36
N SER A 330 12.59 5.64 -22.85
CA SER A 330 12.83 6.83 -23.69
C SER A 330 13.51 7.96 -22.91
N ILE A 331 13.19 8.12 -21.62
CA ILE A 331 13.89 9.07 -20.73
C ILE A 331 15.35 8.62 -20.53
N ALA A 332 15.59 7.33 -20.31
CA ALA A 332 16.94 6.78 -20.19
C ALA A 332 17.78 7.04 -21.46
N HIS A 333 17.17 6.88 -22.62
CA HIS A 333 17.78 7.17 -23.91
C HIS A 333 18.14 8.65 -24.05
N GLU A 334 17.21 9.56 -23.75
CA GLU A 334 17.46 11.00 -23.78
C GLU A 334 18.65 11.39 -22.89
N ILE A 335 18.69 10.89 -21.65
CA ILE A 335 19.81 11.13 -20.73
C ILE A 335 21.14 10.61 -21.31
N SER A 336 21.12 9.44 -21.95
CA SER A 336 22.31 8.84 -22.54
C SER A 336 22.93 9.71 -23.62
N ILE A 337 22.10 10.31 -24.49
CA ILE A 337 22.54 11.09 -25.66
C ILE A 337 22.73 12.58 -25.38
N SER A 338 21.92 13.19 -24.50
CA SER A 338 21.85 14.64 -24.34
C SER A 338 22.11 15.13 -22.92
N GLN A 339 22.21 14.22 -21.94
CA GLN A 339 22.36 14.56 -20.52
C GLN A 339 21.18 15.37 -19.94
N ASN A 340 20.02 15.32 -20.60
CA ASN A 340 18.77 15.93 -20.16
C ASN A 340 17.77 14.83 -19.73
N PRO A 341 16.95 15.01 -18.68
CA PRO A 341 16.89 16.17 -17.76
C PRO A 341 17.96 16.17 -16.66
N VAL A 342 18.85 15.18 -16.65
CA VAL A 342 19.88 15.02 -15.61
C VAL A 342 21.18 14.54 -16.22
N SER A 343 22.31 15.14 -15.81
CA SER A 343 23.63 14.75 -16.31
C SER A 343 24.09 13.40 -15.79
N LYS A 344 24.84 12.65 -16.61
CA LYS A 344 25.46 11.39 -16.20
C LYS A 344 26.60 11.63 -15.20
N PRO A 345 26.87 10.71 -14.24
CA PRO A 345 26.10 9.48 -13.98
C PRO A 345 24.75 9.82 -13.32
N ALA A 346 23.67 9.32 -13.89
CA ALA A 346 22.30 9.70 -13.55
C ALA A 346 21.53 8.53 -12.91
N GLY A 347 20.68 8.88 -11.94
CA GLY A 347 19.73 7.97 -11.29
C GLY A 347 18.33 8.57 -11.29
N ILE A 348 17.34 7.83 -11.78
CA ILE A 348 15.95 8.28 -11.84
C ILE A 348 15.11 7.31 -11.05
N VAL A 349 14.23 7.84 -10.22
CA VAL A 349 13.27 7.05 -9.45
C VAL A 349 11.86 7.46 -9.87
N ALA A 350 11.01 6.48 -10.14
CA ALA A 350 9.58 6.67 -10.38
C ALA A 350 8.81 5.66 -9.53
N GLY A 351 8.00 6.17 -8.60
CA GLY A 351 7.14 5.35 -7.76
C GLY A 351 5.67 5.56 -8.08
N GLY A 352 4.85 4.54 -7.84
CA GLY A 352 3.42 4.58 -8.09
C GLY A 352 2.80 3.19 -8.14
N GLU A 353 1.72 3.01 -8.90
CA GLU A 353 1.12 1.71 -9.18
C GLU A 353 0.61 1.68 -10.62
N THR A 354 1.17 0.79 -11.44
CA THR A 354 0.69 0.59 -12.81
C THR A 354 -0.35 -0.54 -12.88
N THR A 355 -1.00 -0.69 -14.03
CA THR A 355 -1.95 -1.77 -14.27
C THR A 355 -1.59 -2.52 -15.54
N VAL A 356 -2.06 -3.77 -15.64
CA VAL A 356 -1.93 -4.61 -16.83
C VAL A 356 -3.32 -4.94 -17.34
N THR A 357 -3.60 -4.57 -18.58
CA THR A 357 -4.78 -5.08 -19.28
C THR A 357 -4.48 -6.48 -19.80
N VAL A 358 -4.93 -7.50 -19.06
CA VAL A 358 -4.71 -8.91 -19.41
C VAL A 358 -5.48 -9.29 -20.68
N LYS A 359 -4.75 -9.71 -21.72
CA LYS A 359 -5.26 -10.15 -23.03
C LYS A 359 -4.83 -11.58 -23.36
N GLY A 360 -3.63 -11.98 -22.93
CA GLY A 360 -3.09 -13.31 -23.13
C GLY A 360 -3.36 -14.27 -21.96
N LYS A 361 -2.74 -15.44 -22.04
CA LYS A 361 -2.82 -16.50 -21.03
C LYS A 361 -1.52 -16.72 -20.25
N GLY A 362 -0.56 -15.82 -20.44
CA GLY A 362 0.75 -15.89 -19.82
C GLY A 362 0.74 -15.64 -18.31
N LEU A 363 1.92 -15.79 -17.74
CA LEU A 363 2.20 -15.47 -16.34
C LEU A 363 3.08 -14.22 -16.29
N GLY A 364 2.75 -13.26 -15.41
CA GLY A 364 3.47 -11.99 -15.36
C GLY A 364 2.91 -11.04 -14.32
N GLY A 365 3.47 -9.83 -14.30
CA GLY A 365 3.07 -8.77 -13.40
C GLY A 365 3.41 -7.41 -13.98
N ARG A 366 2.90 -6.35 -13.35
CA ARG A 366 3.01 -4.98 -13.86
C ARG A 366 4.45 -4.48 -13.85
N ASN A 367 5.24 -4.80 -12.83
CA ASN A 367 6.65 -4.41 -12.74
C ASN A 367 7.50 -5.18 -13.76
N GLN A 368 7.17 -6.45 -13.98
CA GLN A 368 7.77 -7.25 -15.05
C GLN A 368 7.41 -6.71 -16.44
N GLU A 369 6.17 -6.31 -16.71
CA GLU A 369 5.80 -5.70 -18.01
C GLU A 369 6.48 -4.35 -18.25
N ILE A 370 6.65 -3.52 -17.21
CA ILE A 370 7.48 -2.29 -17.29
C ILE A 370 8.88 -2.66 -17.77
N ALA A 371 9.53 -3.64 -17.13
CA ALA A 371 10.88 -4.07 -17.47
C ALA A 371 10.98 -4.64 -18.89
N LEU A 372 10.04 -5.50 -19.30
CA LEU A 372 10.04 -6.13 -20.62
C LEU A 372 9.85 -5.10 -21.74
N SER A 373 8.89 -4.20 -21.57
CA SER A 373 8.66 -3.12 -22.53
C SER A 373 9.83 -2.14 -22.60
N ALA A 374 10.50 -1.88 -21.48
CA ALA A 374 11.70 -1.06 -21.45
C ALA A 374 12.86 -1.70 -22.22
N ALA A 375 13.06 -3.02 -22.10
CA ALA A 375 14.15 -3.73 -22.77
C ALA A 375 14.16 -3.51 -24.30
N LEU A 376 12.97 -3.45 -24.93
CA LEU A 376 12.78 -3.15 -26.35
C LEU A 376 13.41 -1.83 -26.81
N LYS A 377 13.60 -0.88 -25.89
CA LYS A 377 14.19 0.45 -26.18
C LYS A 377 15.60 0.64 -25.64
N LEU A 378 16.09 -0.27 -24.80
CA LEU A 378 17.41 -0.18 -24.19
C LEU A 378 18.47 -0.98 -24.95
N GLU A 379 18.09 -1.74 -25.97
CA GLU A 379 19.00 -2.58 -26.76
C GLU A 379 20.29 -1.84 -27.17
N GLY A 380 21.45 -2.46 -26.90
CA GLY A 380 22.77 -1.93 -27.22
C GLY A 380 23.27 -0.82 -26.29
N MET A 381 22.46 -0.33 -25.35
CA MET A 381 22.86 0.75 -24.43
C MET A 381 23.68 0.21 -23.25
N ASN A 382 25.00 0.36 -23.33
CA ASN A 382 25.91 -0.02 -22.25
C ASN A 382 25.82 0.95 -21.05
N GLY A 383 25.82 0.43 -19.82
CA GLY A 383 25.73 1.22 -18.60
C GLY A 383 24.33 1.77 -18.30
N VAL A 384 23.30 1.28 -19.00
CA VAL A 384 21.90 1.68 -18.80
C VAL A 384 21.08 0.51 -18.28
N VAL A 385 20.39 0.73 -17.16
CA VAL A 385 19.58 -0.27 -16.48
C VAL A 385 18.22 0.31 -16.12
N LEU A 386 17.18 -0.50 -16.26
CA LEU A 386 15.88 -0.25 -15.65
C LEU A 386 15.52 -1.46 -14.76
N ALA A 387 15.18 -1.19 -13.51
CA ALA A 387 14.68 -2.19 -12.58
C ALA A 387 13.36 -1.70 -11.98
N SER A 388 12.39 -2.59 -11.82
CA SER A 388 11.07 -2.26 -11.26
C SER A 388 10.62 -3.37 -10.33
N LEU A 389 10.08 -3.04 -9.16
CA LEU A 389 9.51 -4.02 -8.23
C LEU A 389 8.32 -3.50 -7.43
N SER A 390 7.51 -4.44 -6.96
CA SER A 390 6.48 -4.21 -5.96
C SER A 390 7.03 -4.35 -4.55
N THR A 391 6.70 -3.38 -3.71
CA THR A 391 7.23 -3.32 -2.34
C THR A 391 6.69 -4.38 -1.41
N ASP A 392 5.62 -5.09 -1.78
CA ASP A 392 5.14 -6.27 -1.05
C ASP A 392 5.89 -7.57 -1.37
N GLY A 393 6.75 -7.51 -2.39
CA GLY A 393 7.58 -8.61 -2.83
C GLY A 393 6.90 -9.57 -3.79
N VAL A 394 5.71 -9.23 -4.29
CA VAL A 394 4.91 -10.05 -5.20
C VAL A 394 4.36 -9.19 -6.34
N ASP A 395 4.72 -9.52 -7.57
CA ASP A 395 4.27 -8.84 -8.78
C ASP A 395 3.37 -9.76 -9.61
N GLY A 396 2.08 -9.42 -9.67
CA GLY A 396 1.06 -10.29 -10.27
C GLY A 396 0.89 -11.62 -9.51
N PRO A 397 0.31 -12.66 -10.14
CA PRO A 397 0.18 -13.99 -9.53
C PRO A 397 1.50 -14.80 -9.60
N THR A 398 2.63 -14.18 -9.23
CA THR A 398 3.97 -14.79 -9.32
C THR A 398 4.68 -14.80 -7.96
N ASP A 399 5.86 -15.41 -7.87
CA ASP A 399 6.72 -15.36 -6.69
C ASP A 399 7.84 -14.30 -6.80
N ALA A 400 7.91 -13.59 -7.93
CA ALA A 400 8.84 -12.49 -8.16
C ALA A 400 8.25 -11.17 -7.68
N ALA A 401 9.11 -10.27 -7.22
CA ALA A 401 8.75 -8.89 -6.88
C ALA A 401 8.74 -7.98 -8.12
N GLY A 402 9.36 -8.40 -9.22
CA GLY A 402 9.55 -7.58 -10.42
C GLY A 402 10.69 -8.11 -11.29
N ALA A 403 11.32 -7.25 -12.08
CA ALA A 403 12.42 -7.62 -12.98
C ALA A 403 13.42 -6.48 -13.20
N ILE A 404 14.59 -6.83 -13.74
CA ILE A 404 15.69 -5.90 -14.09
C ILE A 404 16.16 -6.15 -15.52
N VAL A 405 16.39 -5.08 -16.27
CA VAL A 405 16.84 -5.14 -17.66
C VAL A 405 17.97 -4.15 -17.92
N ASP A 406 18.78 -4.46 -18.93
CA ASP A 406 19.88 -3.64 -19.44
C ASP A 406 19.98 -3.76 -20.97
N GLY A 407 20.94 -3.05 -21.58
CA GLY A 407 21.10 -3.07 -23.03
C GLY A 407 21.57 -4.39 -23.65
N LYS A 408 21.88 -5.41 -22.86
CA LYS A 408 22.24 -6.76 -23.33
C LYS A 408 21.11 -7.78 -23.14
N THR A 409 19.97 -7.34 -22.63
CA THR A 409 18.85 -8.23 -22.31
C THR A 409 18.25 -8.86 -23.57
N LEU A 410 18.09 -8.10 -24.67
CA LEU A 410 17.53 -8.64 -25.91
C LEU A 410 18.49 -9.57 -26.66
N GLU A 411 19.80 -9.30 -26.59
CA GLU A 411 20.84 -10.19 -27.14
C GLU A 411 20.78 -11.56 -26.47
N ARG A 412 20.75 -11.60 -25.12
CA ARG A 412 20.58 -12.85 -24.36
C ARG A 412 19.24 -13.54 -24.61
N ALA A 413 18.18 -12.78 -24.94
CA ALA A 413 16.88 -13.34 -25.30
C ALA A 413 16.92 -13.99 -26.69
N ALA A 414 17.56 -13.33 -27.66
CA ALA A 414 17.74 -13.84 -29.02
C ALA A 414 18.55 -15.15 -29.02
N ASP A 415 19.61 -15.24 -28.22
CA ASP A 415 20.42 -16.47 -28.05
C ASP A 415 19.59 -17.66 -27.53
N LYS A 416 18.47 -17.39 -26.86
CA LYS A 416 17.52 -18.40 -26.37
C LYS A 416 16.28 -18.57 -27.24
N GLY A 417 16.18 -17.86 -28.37
CA GLY A 417 15.02 -17.89 -29.25
C GLY A 417 13.75 -17.29 -28.62
N LEU A 418 13.89 -16.34 -27.69
CA LEU A 418 12.76 -15.68 -27.02
C LEU A 418 12.38 -14.40 -27.79
N ASN A 419 11.12 -14.28 -28.18
CA ASN A 419 10.58 -13.08 -28.83
C ASN A 419 9.93 -12.15 -27.79
N PRO A 420 10.54 -11.00 -27.43
CA PRO A 420 10.03 -10.15 -26.36
C PRO A 420 8.65 -9.55 -26.65
N GLU A 421 8.34 -9.21 -27.90
CA GLU A 421 7.02 -8.70 -28.31
C GLU A 421 5.91 -9.74 -28.14
N GLU A 422 6.16 -11.00 -28.48
CA GLU A 422 5.21 -12.10 -28.27
C GLU A 422 4.92 -12.33 -26.78
N PHE A 423 5.96 -12.37 -25.96
CA PHE A 423 5.80 -12.53 -24.50
C PHE A 423 5.05 -11.36 -23.87
N LEU A 424 5.26 -10.13 -24.35
CA LEU A 424 4.53 -8.94 -23.89
C LEU A 424 3.06 -8.96 -24.35
N ALA A 425 2.80 -9.38 -25.59
CA ALA A 425 1.44 -9.52 -26.12
C ALA A 425 0.63 -10.56 -25.33
N GLU A 426 1.26 -11.66 -24.94
CA GLU A 426 0.64 -12.76 -24.19
C GLU A 426 0.59 -12.55 -22.65
N ASN A 427 1.04 -11.41 -22.14
CA ASN A 427 1.17 -11.13 -20.69
C ASN A 427 2.03 -12.20 -19.98
N ASN A 428 3.10 -12.63 -20.63
CA ASN A 428 3.93 -13.75 -20.21
C ASN A 428 5.33 -13.33 -19.70
N SER A 429 5.46 -12.10 -19.18
CA SER A 429 6.73 -11.51 -18.77
C SER A 429 7.51 -12.36 -17.75
N TYR A 430 6.81 -13.11 -16.89
CA TYR A 430 7.46 -13.97 -15.90
C TYR A 430 8.33 -15.04 -16.55
N ASN A 431 7.76 -15.75 -17.53
CA ASN A 431 8.46 -16.84 -18.20
C ASN A 431 9.64 -16.30 -19.03
N PHE A 432 9.49 -15.12 -19.65
CA PHE A 432 10.59 -14.44 -20.33
C PHE A 432 11.78 -14.20 -19.40
N PHE A 433 11.56 -13.58 -18.24
CA PHE A 433 12.63 -13.27 -17.30
C PHE A 433 13.11 -14.47 -16.49
N SER A 434 12.28 -15.50 -16.32
CA SER A 434 12.69 -16.77 -15.71
C SER A 434 13.80 -17.42 -16.54
N GLU A 435 13.61 -17.48 -17.86
CA GLU A 435 14.62 -18.00 -18.79
C GLU A 435 15.91 -17.17 -18.74
N LEU A 436 15.83 -15.84 -18.66
CA LEU A 436 17.00 -14.97 -18.57
C LEU A 436 17.64 -14.91 -17.18
N GLY A 437 16.91 -15.33 -16.14
CA GLY A 437 17.34 -15.24 -14.75
C GLY A 437 17.32 -13.81 -14.19
N ASP A 438 16.47 -12.93 -14.74
CA ASP A 438 16.38 -11.50 -14.41
C ASP A 438 15.17 -11.11 -13.55
N LEU A 439 14.42 -12.10 -13.05
CA LEU A 439 13.37 -11.88 -12.05
C LEU A 439 13.98 -11.43 -10.72
N ILE A 440 13.39 -10.43 -10.06
CA ILE A 440 13.81 -9.97 -8.74
C ILE A 440 13.05 -10.76 -7.68
N PHE A 441 13.76 -11.50 -6.81
CA PHE A 441 13.13 -12.26 -5.72
C PHE A 441 13.45 -11.66 -4.36
N THR A 442 12.44 -11.13 -3.67
CA THR A 442 12.54 -10.72 -2.25
C THR A 442 11.87 -11.74 -1.33
N GLY A 443 10.84 -12.44 -1.82
CA GLY A 443 9.80 -13.03 -0.99
C GLY A 443 8.92 -11.95 -0.32
N PRO A 444 7.91 -12.36 0.46
CA PRO A 444 7.02 -11.42 1.13
C PRO A 444 7.79 -10.47 2.05
N THR A 445 7.61 -9.18 1.86
CA THR A 445 8.34 -8.14 2.62
C THR A 445 7.63 -7.75 3.91
N GLY A 446 6.33 -8.04 4.03
CA GLY A 446 5.51 -7.65 5.18
C GLY A 446 5.03 -6.18 5.15
N THR A 447 5.21 -5.49 4.03
CA THR A 447 4.73 -4.12 3.77
C THR A 447 4.10 -4.03 2.39
N ASN A 448 3.38 -2.96 2.09
CA ASN A 448 2.96 -2.64 0.74
C ASN A 448 2.75 -1.12 0.66
N VAL A 449 3.55 -0.46 -0.16
CA VAL A 449 3.42 0.95 -0.53
C VAL A 449 3.53 1.09 -2.06
N ASN A 450 2.97 0.11 -2.78
CA ASN A 450 2.95 0.00 -4.23
C ASN A 450 4.34 -0.27 -4.84
N ASP A 451 4.66 0.33 -5.98
CA ASP A 451 5.82 -0.02 -6.81
C ASP A 451 6.90 1.06 -6.83
N VAL A 452 8.15 0.64 -7.02
CA VAL A 452 9.29 1.54 -7.24
C VAL A 452 10.08 1.06 -8.46
N SER A 453 10.25 1.97 -9.42
CA SER A 453 11.10 1.79 -10.60
C SER A 453 12.33 2.68 -10.50
N VAL A 454 13.49 2.14 -10.85
CA VAL A 454 14.78 2.81 -10.85
C VAL A 454 15.41 2.69 -12.23
N ILE A 455 15.92 3.80 -12.74
CA ILE A 455 16.70 3.87 -13.98
C ILE A 455 18.11 4.36 -13.62
N ILE A 456 19.13 3.68 -14.13
CA ILE A 456 20.53 4.09 -13.99
C ILE A 456 21.09 4.34 -15.39
N VAL A 457 21.80 5.46 -15.57
CA VAL A 457 22.51 5.80 -16.80
C VAL A 457 23.92 6.28 -16.44
N LEU A 458 24.95 5.48 -16.74
CA LEU A 458 26.35 5.76 -16.35
C LEU A 458 27.15 6.52 -17.40
#